data_AF-A0A9D0YG77-F1
#
_entry.id   AF-A0A9D0YG77-F1
#
_cell.length_a   1.000
_cell.length_b   1.000
_cell.length_c   1.000
_cell.angle_alpha   90.00
_cell.angle_beta   90.00
_cell.angle_gamma   90.00
#
_symmetry.space_group_name_H-M   'P 1'
#
loop_
_entity.id
_entity.type
_entity.pdbx_description
1 polymer ?
#
loop_
_entity_poly.entity_id
_entity_poly.type
_entity_poly.pdbx_seq_one_letter_code
_entity_poly.pdbx_strand_id
1 'polypeptide(L)'
;MSFTLVLLGTESCHLCEQAEELVLSALCQFSGELAFIKIDIAEESQYLASYELRIPVLCHFDSGKELQWPFDKAQVLLFIKEVLD
;
A
#
# COMPACT_ATOMS: atom_id res chain seq x y z
N MET A 1 -17.36 6.93 -5.85
CA MET A 1 -16.82 6.12 -4.74
C MET A 1 -15.47 6.70 -4.35
N SER A 2 -15.12 6.68 -3.07
CA SER A 2 -13.75 6.99 -2.63
C SER A 2 -13.00 5.67 -2.51
N PHE A 3 -11.85 5.57 -3.16
CA PHE A 3 -11.03 4.36 -3.13
C PHE A 3 -10.06 4.41 -1.96
N THR A 4 -9.72 3.27 -1.35
CA THR A 4 -8.81 3.22 -0.19
C THR A 4 -7.64 2.30 -0.45
N LEU A 5 -6.43 2.87 -0.43
CA LEU A 5 -5.18 2.14 -0.44
C LEU A 5 -4.71 1.88 0.99
N VAL A 6 -4.27 0.65 1.23
CA VAL A 6 -3.79 0.16 2.50
C VAL A 6 -2.36 -0.32 2.33
N LEU A 7 -1.41 0.27 3.03
CA LEU A 7 -0.05 -0.26 3.12
C LEU A 7 0.06 -1.14 4.36
N LEU A 8 0.21 -2.44 4.15
CA LEU A 8 0.53 -3.42 5.18
C LEU A 8 2.04 -3.35 5.45
N GLY A 9 2.41 -3.00 6.67
CA GLY A 9 3.81 -2.84 7.06
C GLY A 9 3.99 -2.92 8.56
N THR A 10 5.19 -2.61 9.02
CA THR A 10 5.46 -2.35 10.44
C THR A 10 6.12 -0.99 10.62
N GLU A 11 5.82 -0.31 11.73
CA GLU A 11 6.35 1.03 12.00
C GLU A 11 7.89 1.08 12.15
N SER A 12 8.52 -0.04 12.53
CA SER A 12 9.97 -0.13 12.74
C SER A 12 10.75 -0.66 11.52
N CYS A 13 10.23 -0.48 10.31
CA CYS A 13 10.84 -1.03 9.09
C CYS A 13 11.17 0.06 8.06
N HIS A 14 12.47 0.27 7.81
CA HIS A 14 12.96 1.20 6.77
C HIS A 14 12.37 0.90 5.37
N LEU A 15 12.10 -0.36 5.05
CA LEU A 15 11.48 -0.73 3.77
C LEU A 15 10.05 -0.21 3.67
N CYS A 16 9.31 -0.21 4.78
CA CYS A 16 7.94 0.32 4.82
C CYS A 16 7.93 1.84 4.62
N GLU A 17 8.91 2.57 5.17
CA GLU A 17 9.07 4.01 4.91
C GLU A 17 9.36 4.30 3.44
N GLN A 18 10.23 3.51 2.80
CA GLN A 18 10.50 3.66 1.37
C GLN A 18 9.27 3.39 0.51
N ALA A 19 8.54 2.31 0.82
CA ALA A 19 7.28 1.98 0.14
C ALA A 19 6.23 3.09 0.33
N GLU A 20 6.08 3.60 1.55
CA GLU A 20 5.16 4.69 1.87
C GLU A 20 5.50 5.95 1.07
N GLU A 21 6.77 6.36 1.03
CA GLU A 21 7.20 7.53 0.27
C GLU A 21 6.87 7.40 -1.23
N LEU A 22 7.13 6.24 -1.83
CA LEU A 22 6.81 5.95 -3.22
C LEU A 22 5.29 6.06 -3.47
N VAL A 23 4.48 5.54 -2.56
CA VAL A 23 3.02 5.56 -2.65
C VAL A 23 2.46 6.96 -2.49
N LEU A 24 2.89 7.71 -1.47
CA LEU A 24 2.50 9.10 -1.26
C LEU A 24 2.90 9.98 -2.46
N SER A 25 4.11 9.79 -2.98
CA SER A 25 4.62 10.49 -4.16
C SER A 25 3.83 10.17 -5.43
N ALA A 26 3.28 8.96 -5.53
CA ALA A 26 2.38 8.56 -6.62
C ALA A 26 0.99 9.18 -6.43
N LEU A 27 0.45 9.13 -5.21
CA LEU A 27 -0.87 9.65 -4.84
C LEU A 27 -1.02 11.15 -5.02
N CYS A 28 0.05 11.94 -4.88
CA CYS A 28 0.00 13.37 -5.20
C CYS A 28 -0.57 13.67 -6.59
N GLN A 29 -0.44 12.74 -7.56
CA GLN A 29 -0.98 12.89 -8.92
C GLN A 29 -2.49 12.63 -9.01
N PHE A 30 -3.11 12.00 -7.99
CA PHE A 30 -4.53 11.62 -7.94
C PHE A 30 -5.27 12.32 -6.80
N SER A 31 -4.81 13.52 -6.42
CA SER A 31 -5.27 14.27 -5.25
C SER A 31 -6.80 14.41 -5.21
N GLY A 32 -7.44 13.69 -4.27
CA GLY A 32 -8.88 13.77 -4.00
C GLY A 32 -9.69 12.52 -4.31
N GLU A 33 -9.12 11.52 -5.01
CA GLU A 33 -9.85 10.32 -5.43
C GLU A 33 -9.59 9.10 -4.53
N LEU A 34 -8.44 9.09 -3.84
CA LEU A 34 -7.96 7.98 -3.02
C LEU A 34 -7.63 8.42 -1.59
N ALA A 35 -8.08 7.61 -0.63
CA ALA A 35 -7.58 7.61 0.73
C ALA A 35 -6.38 6.65 0.84
N PHE A 36 -5.41 6.99 1.70
CA PHE A 36 -4.26 6.15 2.00
C PHE A 36 -4.18 5.92 3.51
N ILE A 37 -4.01 4.66 3.90
CA ILE A 37 -3.91 4.23 5.28
C ILE A 37 -2.75 3.24 5.38
N LYS A 38 -1.99 3.32 6.46
CA LYS A 38 -1.01 2.29 6.83
C LYS A 38 -1.58 1.44 7.96
N ILE A 39 -1.46 0.13 7.85
CA ILE A 39 -1.84 -0.81 8.91
C ILE A 39 -0.58 -1.50 9.40
N ASP A 40 -0.36 -1.41 10.72
CA ASP A 40 0.70 -2.14 11.39
C ASP A 40 0.28 -3.61 11.56
N ILE A 41 0.97 -4.50 10.85
CA ILE A 41 0.66 -5.94 10.92
C ILE A 41 1.16 -6.59 12.20
N ALA A 42 2.02 -5.93 12.99
CA ALA A 42 2.52 -6.48 14.24
C ALA A 42 1.46 -6.41 15.36
N GLU A 43 0.56 -5.42 15.29
CA GLU A 43 -0.61 -5.35 16.16
C GLU A 43 -1.71 -6.36 15.78
N GLU A 44 -1.78 -6.72 14.49
CA GLU A 44 -2.83 -7.58 13.94
C GLU A 44 -2.33 -8.99 13.62
N SER A 45 -2.49 -9.90 14.59
CA SER A 45 -2.09 -11.32 14.51
C SER A 45 -2.49 -12.03 13.19
N GLN A 46 -3.64 -11.67 12.64
CA GLN A 46 -4.17 -12.23 11.39
C GLN A 46 -3.33 -11.84 10.15
N TYR A 47 -2.83 -10.61 10.12
CA TYR A 47 -1.96 -10.14 9.05
C TYR A 47 -0.52 -10.54 9.30
N LEU A 48 -0.06 -10.56 10.57
CA LEU A 48 1.28 -11.00 10.93
C LEU A 48 1.62 -12.35 10.28
N ALA A 49 0.83 -13.40 10.55
CA ALA A 49 1.13 -14.76 10.09
C ALA A 49 1.18 -14.90 8.54
N SER A 50 0.51 -14.01 7.81
CA SER A 50 0.42 -14.05 6.34
C SER A 50 1.41 -13.11 5.65
N TYR A 51 1.74 -11.99 6.29
CA TYR A 51 2.47 -10.88 5.70
C TYR A 51 3.82 -10.58 6.40
N GLU A 52 4.17 -11.20 7.52
CA GLU A 52 5.44 -10.96 8.23
C GLU A 52 6.69 -11.09 7.34
N LEU A 53 6.67 -12.00 6.37
CA LEU A 53 7.75 -12.21 5.40
C LEU A 53 7.53 -11.47 4.06
N ARG A 54 6.41 -10.78 3.90
CA ARG A 54 5.99 -10.13 2.64
C ARG A 54 5.94 -8.62 2.73
N ILE A 55 5.88 -8.04 3.94
CA ILE A 55 5.86 -6.59 4.11
C ILE A 55 7.11 -5.94 3.51
N PRO A 56 6.97 -4.75 2.87
CA PRO A 56 5.74 -3.98 2.70
C PRO A 56 4.83 -4.49 1.56
N VAL A 57 3.50 -4.47 1.76
CA VAL A 57 2.53 -4.81 0.71
C VAL A 57 1.48 -3.71 0.59
N LEU A 58 1.27 -3.22 -0.62
CA LEU A 58 0.24 -2.23 -0.92
C LEU A 58 -1.02 -2.94 -1.42
N CYS A 59 -2.13 -2.80 -0.73
CA CYS A 59 -3.41 -3.41 -1.09
C CYS A 59 -4.45 -2.34 -1.38
N HIS A 60 -5.35 -2.64 -2.31
CA HIS A 60 -6.53 -1.82 -2.55
C HIS A 60 -7.74 -2.45 -1.84
N PHE A 61 -8.34 -1.72 -0.90
CA PHE A 61 -9.39 -2.24 -0.02
C PHE A 61 -10.65 -2.66 -0.79
N ASP A 62 -11.04 -1.91 -1.82
CA ASP A 62 -12.29 -2.14 -2.54
C ASP A 62 -12.19 -3.32 -3.52
N SER A 63 -11.06 -3.41 -4.25
CA SER A 63 -10.86 -4.46 -5.27
C SER A 63 -10.16 -5.71 -4.74
N GLY A 64 -9.53 -5.64 -3.56
CA GLY A 64 -8.67 -6.71 -3.03
C GLY A 64 -7.40 -6.96 -3.83
N LYS A 65 -7.02 -6.07 -4.77
CA LYS A 65 -5.76 -6.16 -5.50
C LYS A 65 -4.59 -5.84 -4.57
N GLU A 66 -3.46 -6.50 -4.78
CA GLU A 66 -2.27 -6.34 -3.96
C GLU A 66 -1.03 -6.16 -4.83
N LEU A 67 -0.13 -5.29 -4.40
CA LEU A 67 1.18 -5.03 -4.99
C LEU A 67 2.25 -5.33 -3.94
N GLN A 68 2.98 -6.40 -4.17
CA GLN A 68 4.03 -6.88 -3.26
C GLN A 68 5.36 -6.18 -3.55
N TRP A 69 6.11 -5.86 -2.51
CA TRP A 69 7.48 -5.38 -2.63
C TRP A 69 8.40 -6.45 -3.27
N PRO A 70 9.43 -6.05 -4.04
CA PRO A 70 9.84 -4.69 -4.41
C PRO A 70 9.00 -4.07 -5.53
N PHE A 71 8.65 -2.80 -5.37
CA PHE A 71 7.99 -2.01 -6.41
C PHE A 71 8.56 -0.59 -6.50
N ASP A 72 8.56 -0.05 -7.72
CA ASP A 72 8.93 1.34 -7.99
C ASP A 72 7.69 2.24 -8.12
N LYS A 73 7.92 3.57 -8.08
CA LYS A 73 6.86 4.58 -8.28
C LYS A 73 6.04 4.33 -9.54
N ALA A 74 6.66 3.90 -10.63
CA ALA A 74 5.96 3.60 -11.88
C ALA A 74 4.96 2.44 -11.75
N GLN A 75 5.32 1.39 -11.00
CA GLN A 75 4.41 0.27 -10.72
C GLN A 75 3.25 0.70 -9.83
N VAL A 76 3.52 1.55 -8.83
CA VAL A 76 2.45 2.11 -7.99
C VAL A 76 1.48 2.94 -8.83
N LEU A 77 1.96 3.77 -9.75
CA LEU A 77 1.10 4.56 -10.64
C LEU A 77 0.22 3.69 -11.55
N LEU A 78 0.79 2.60 -12.09
CA LEU A 78 0.01 1.64 -12.88
C LEU A 78 -1.04 0.95 -12.02
N PHE A 79 -0.65 0.49 -10.83
CA PHE A 79 -1.56 -0.13 -9.87
C PHE A 79 -2.72 0.79 -9.50
N ILE A 80 -2.44 2.07 -9.21
CA ILE A 80 -3.47 3.08 -8.92
C ILE A 80 -4.42 3.25 -10.11
N LYS A 81 -3.89 3.39 -11.33
CA LYS A 81 -4.73 3.50 -12.54
C LYS A 81 -5.62 2.28 -12.73
N GLU A 82 -5.09 1.08 -12.48
CA GLU A 82 -5.82 -0.19 -12.60
C GLU A 82 -6.91 -0.43 -11.54
N VAL A 83 -6.89 0.32 -10.43
CA VAL A 83 -7.94 0.24 -9.39
C VAL A 83 -8.92 1.41 -9.45
N LEU A 84 -8.58 2.47 -10.20
CA LEU A 84 -9.45 3.61 -10.46
C LEU A 84 -10.33 3.44 -11.71
N ASP A 85 -9.94 2.56 -12.64
CA ASP A 85 -10.70 2.19 -13.85
C ASP A 85 -11.92 1.31 -13.52
#